data_AF-Q21NK1-F1
#
_entry.id   AF-Q21NK1-F1
#
_cell.length_a   1.000
_cell.length_b   1.000
_cell.length_c   1.000
_cell.angle_alpha   90.00
_cell.angle_beta   90.00
_cell.angle_gamma   90.00
#
_symmetry.space_group_name_H-M   'P 1'
#
loop_
_entity.id
_entity.type
_entity.pdbx_description
1 polymer ?
#
loop_
_entity_poly.entity_id
_entity_poly.type
_entity_poly.pdbx_seq_one_letter_code
_entity_poly.pdbx_strand_id
1 'polypeptide(L)'
;MKEWRDVKKELEPEGSLRDIYIEDIDESVWDLFLHNIRGSVYELKFTHGQNLVSLPENFNEIRHLQESDPTTLGIVLENGICINCHFFVESEIELDLSPREIDSESKFKSLVSFLS
;
A
#
# COMPACT_ATOMS: atom_id res chain seq x y z
N MET A 1 -6.85 -2.58 -19.18
CA MET A 1 -7.37 -2.69 -17.80
C MET A 1 -8.77 -3.28 -17.86
N LYS A 2 -9.17 -4.05 -16.84
CA LYS A 2 -10.56 -4.52 -16.71
C LYS A 2 -11.49 -3.33 -16.47
N GLU A 3 -12.71 -3.36 -17.02
CA GLU A 3 -13.72 -2.33 -16.77
C GLU A 3 -14.33 -2.50 -15.38
N TRP A 4 -14.85 -1.42 -14.78
CA TRP A 4 -15.49 -1.47 -13.45
C TRP A 4 -16.57 -2.54 -13.34
N ARG A 5 -17.36 -2.74 -14.40
CA ARG A 5 -18.42 -3.76 -14.44
C ARG A 5 -17.89 -5.18 -14.30
N ASP A 6 -16.65 -5.42 -14.71
CA ASP A 6 -16.01 -6.74 -14.68
C ASP A 6 -15.39 -7.02 -13.31
N VAL A 7 -14.86 -6.00 -12.64
CA VAL A 7 -14.17 -6.14 -11.34
C VAL A 7 -15.06 -5.90 -10.12
N LYS A 8 -16.23 -5.26 -10.29
CA LYS A 8 -17.09 -4.88 -9.16
C LYS A 8 -17.40 -6.06 -8.24
N LYS A 9 -17.63 -7.25 -8.81
CA LYS A 9 -17.88 -8.48 -8.04
C LYS A 9 -16.65 -8.94 -7.25
N GLU A 10 -15.46 -8.82 -7.85
CA GLU A 10 -14.19 -9.15 -7.19
C GLU A 10 -13.93 -8.22 -6.00
N LEU A 11 -14.51 -7.01 -6.02
CA LEU A 11 -14.42 -5.99 -4.98
C LEU A 11 -15.67 -5.95 -4.07
N GLU A 12 -16.49 -7.00 -4.04
CA GLU A 12 -17.59 -7.07 -3.07
C GLU A 12 -17.03 -7.24 -1.64
N PRO A 13 -17.57 -6.48 -0.66
CA PRO A 13 -17.05 -6.47 0.70
C PRO A 13 -17.54 -7.69 1.50
N GLU A 14 -17.04 -8.87 1.15
CA GLU A 14 -17.37 -10.16 1.79
C GLU A 14 -16.63 -10.41 3.11
N GLY A 15 -16.00 -9.37 3.68
CA GLY A 15 -15.37 -9.41 5.00
C GLY A 15 -13.85 -9.60 4.99
N SER A 16 -13.25 -9.85 3.83
CA SER A 16 -11.79 -9.86 3.63
C SER A 16 -11.29 -8.58 2.98
N LEU A 17 -10.01 -8.27 3.21
CA LEU A 17 -9.26 -7.27 2.46
C LEU A 17 -8.92 -7.79 1.06
N ARG A 18 -8.33 -6.94 0.24
CA ARG A 18 -7.74 -7.31 -1.04
C ARG A 18 -6.27 -6.97 -1.03
N ASP A 19 -5.47 -7.97 -1.33
CA ASP A 19 -4.02 -7.87 -1.36
C ASP A 19 -3.56 -7.66 -2.81
N ILE A 20 -2.57 -6.79 -2.96
CA ILE A 20 -1.89 -6.48 -4.21
C ILE A 20 -0.43 -6.84 -3.98
N TYR A 21 0.08 -7.73 -4.82
CA TYR A 21 1.45 -8.21 -4.74
C TYR A 21 2.29 -7.67 -5.90
N ILE A 22 3.47 -7.20 -5.57
CA ILE A 22 4.58 -6.99 -6.51
C ILE A 22 5.65 -8.00 -6.13
N GLU A 23 5.73 -9.10 -6.86
CA GLU A 23 6.63 -10.22 -6.59
C GLU A 23 7.94 -10.11 -7.40
N ASP A 24 8.90 -10.99 -7.10
CA ASP A 24 10.20 -11.09 -7.78
C ASP A 24 11.02 -9.79 -7.74
N ILE A 25 10.98 -9.10 -6.60
CA ILE A 25 11.72 -7.86 -6.36
C ILE A 25 12.91 -8.06 -5.41
N ASP A 26 13.71 -7.02 -5.25
CA ASP A 26 14.80 -6.93 -4.27
C ASP A 26 14.79 -5.58 -3.54
N GLU A 27 15.74 -5.38 -2.62
CA GLU A 27 15.90 -4.14 -1.86
C GLU A 27 15.91 -2.87 -2.74
N SER A 28 16.48 -2.92 -3.95
CA SER A 28 16.58 -1.74 -4.81
C SER A 28 15.21 -1.26 -5.30
N VAL A 29 14.29 -2.20 -5.51
CA VAL A 29 12.90 -1.90 -5.90
C VAL A 29 12.13 -1.34 -4.70
N TRP A 30 12.38 -1.84 -3.49
CA TRP A 30 11.80 -1.26 -2.27
C TRP A 30 12.22 0.19 -2.08
N ASP A 31 13.50 0.49 -2.23
CA ASP A 31 14.01 1.86 -2.11
C ASP A 31 13.43 2.79 -3.18
N LEU A 32 13.26 2.28 -4.41
CA LEU A 32 12.57 3.01 -5.48
C LEU A 32 11.10 3.27 -5.14
N PHE A 33 10.39 2.27 -4.60
CA PHE A 33 9.00 2.42 -4.13
C PHE A 33 8.90 3.50 -3.04
N LEU A 34 9.76 3.44 -2.02
CA LEU A 34 9.81 4.42 -0.94
C LEU A 34 10.13 5.83 -1.44
N HIS A 35 11.07 5.96 -2.38
CA HIS A 35 11.40 7.23 -3.01
C HIS A 35 10.20 7.82 -3.77
N ASN A 36 9.54 7.02 -4.60
CA ASN A 36 8.40 7.46 -5.40
C ASN A 36 7.20 7.85 -4.52
N ILE A 37 6.89 7.07 -3.48
CA ILE A 37 5.76 7.38 -2.61
C ILE A 37 6.02 8.63 -1.77
N ARG A 38 7.26 8.85 -1.32
CA ARG A 38 7.67 10.06 -0.58
C ARG A 38 7.55 11.32 -1.43
N GLY A 39 7.84 11.23 -2.73
CA GLY A 39 7.68 12.33 -3.69
C GLY A 39 6.26 12.52 -4.22
N SER A 40 5.31 11.67 -3.81
CA SER A 40 3.94 11.69 -4.31
C SER A 40 3.08 12.78 -3.65
N VAL A 41 1.86 12.94 -4.17
CA VAL A 41 0.83 13.83 -3.58
C VAL A 41 0.04 13.17 -2.44
N TYR A 42 0.30 11.90 -2.15
CA TYR A 42 -0.49 11.13 -1.20
C TYR A 42 -0.13 11.46 0.25
N GLU A 43 -1.12 11.35 1.14
CA GLU A 43 -0.86 11.45 2.58
C GLU A 43 -0.29 10.13 3.07
N LEU A 44 0.88 10.19 3.73
CA LEU A 44 1.60 9.03 4.25
C LEU A 44 1.54 8.97 5.77
N LYS A 45 1.24 7.79 6.31
CA LYS A 45 1.25 7.50 7.74
C LYS A 45 2.10 6.28 8.01
N PHE A 46 3.33 6.50 8.47
CA PHE A 46 4.21 5.42 8.87
C PHE A 46 4.14 5.19 10.38
N THR A 47 3.93 3.94 10.79
CA THR A 47 3.80 3.57 12.20
C THR A 47 4.85 2.55 12.60
N HIS A 48 5.30 2.62 13.85
CA HIS A 48 6.20 1.67 14.52
C HIS A 48 5.62 1.37 15.91
N GLY A 49 5.18 0.13 16.13
CA GLY A 49 4.53 -0.24 17.40
C GLY A 49 3.29 0.63 17.72
N GLN A 50 2.48 0.94 16.70
CA GLN A 50 1.31 1.85 16.74
C GLN A 50 1.63 3.34 16.91
N ASN A 51 2.89 3.73 17.09
CA ASN A 51 3.28 5.13 17.16
C ASN A 51 3.52 5.68 15.76
N LEU A 52 2.96 6.87 15.47
CA LEU A 52 3.25 7.59 14.24
C LEU A 52 4.69 8.13 14.29
N VAL A 53 5.52 7.75 13.32
CA VAL A 53 6.91 8.19 13.21
C VAL A 53 7.22 8.59 11.77
N SER A 54 8.36 9.24 11.53
CA SER A 54 8.81 9.56 10.18
C SER A 54 9.10 8.29 9.39
N LEU A 55 8.68 8.25 8.12
CA LEU A 55 9.02 7.16 7.20
C LEU A 55 10.55 7.17 6.98
N PRO A 56 11.27 6.05 7.26
CA PRO A 56 12.70 5.94 6.99
C PRO A 56 13.05 6.12 5.51
N GLU A 57 14.32 6.37 5.20
CA GLU A 57 14.72 6.71 3.83
C GLU A 57 14.74 5.51 2.90
N ASN A 58 15.14 4.34 3.42
CA ASN A 58 15.36 3.10 2.69
C ASN A 58 14.75 1.89 3.43
N PHE A 59 14.66 0.76 2.73
CA PHE A 59 14.09 -0.48 3.24
C PHE A 59 14.87 -1.06 4.42
N ASN A 60 16.20 -0.98 4.39
CA ASN A 60 17.05 -1.52 5.45
C ASN A 60 16.81 -0.85 6.80
N GLU A 61 16.59 0.47 6.83
CA GLU A 61 16.19 1.17 8.05
C GLU A 61 14.84 0.69 8.59
N ILE A 62 13.87 0.42 7.71
CA ILE A 62 12.57 -0.13 8.09
C ILE A 62 12.74 -1.53 8.68
N ARG A 63 13.57 -2.38 8.06
CA ARG A 63 13.87 -3.73 8.57
C ARG A 63 14.53 -3.69 9.94
N HIS A 64 15.43 -2.73 10.19
CA HIS A 64 16.04 -2.57 11.50
C HIS A 64 15.01 -2.18 12.58
N LEU A 65 14.04 -1.30 12.27
CA LEU A 65 12.96 -0.97 13.20
C LEU A 65 12.10 -2.20 13.56
N GLN A 66 11.85 -3.07 12.58
CA GLN A 66 11.07 -4.30 12.75
C GLN A 66 11.71 -5.34 13.67
N GLU A 67 12.98 -5.18 14.07
CA GLU A 67 13.61 -6.01 15.12
C GLU A 67 12.94 -5.82 16.49
N SER A 68 12.24 -4.69 16.69
CA SER A 68 11.61 -4.33 17.96
C SER A 68 10.07 -4.38 17.93
N ASP A 69 9.45 -3.71 16.95
CA ASP A 69 7.99 -3.60 16.83
C ASP A 69 7.58 -3.62 15.35
N PRO A 70 6.35 -4.03 15.03
CA PRO A 70 5.88 -4.03 13.64
C PRO A 70 5.82 -2.62 13.07
N THR A 71 6.04 -2.53 11.76
CA THR A 71 5.91 -1.31 10.97
C THR A 71 4.81 -1.43 9.93
N THR A 72 4.09 -0.34 9.69
CA THR A 72 3.06 -0.25 8.64
C THR A 72 3.14 1.13 7.99
N LEU A 73 3.11 1.16 6.67
CA LEU A 73 2.94 2.39 5.89
C LEU A 73 1.51 2.47 5.36
N GLY A 74 0.70 3.39 5.88
CA GLY A 74 -0.58 3.76 5.31
C GLY A 74 -0.43 4.85 4.24
N ILE A 75 -1.04 4.64 3.08
CA ILE A 75 -1.05 5.55 1.94
C ILE A 75 -2.50 5.92 1.69
N VAL A 76 -2.85 7.21 1.82
CA VAL A 76 -4.22 7.68 1.62
C VAL A 76 -4.33 8.42 0.29
N LEU A 77 -5.16 7.88 -0.61
CA LEU A 77 -5.48 8.51 -1.88
C LEU A 77 -6.45 9.69 -1.68
N GLU A 78 -6.50 10.63 -2.63
CA GLU A 78 -7.33 11.85 -2.54
C GLU A 78 -8.83 11.59 -2.30
N ASN A 79 -9.32 10.42 -2.70
CA ASN A 79 -10.72 10.00 -2.57
C ASN A 79 -10.99 9.19 -1.29
N GLY A 80 -10.02 9.11 -0.38
CA GLY A 80 -10.12 8.48 0.93
C GLY A 80 -9.88 6.97 0.96
N ILE A 81 -9.42 6.35 -0.14
CA ILE A 81 -8.96 4.95 -0.11
C ILE A 81 -7.67 4.89 0.70
N CYS A 82 -7.61 3.98 1.67
CA CYS A 82 -6.43 3.67 2.46
C CYS A 82 -5.81 2.38 1.94
N ILE A 83 -4.54 2.46 1.57
CA ILE A 83 -3.73 1.32 1.16
C ILE A 83 -2.67 1.12 2.24
N ASN A 84 -2.60 -0.07 2.83
CA ASN A 84 -1.59 -0.39 3.83
C ASN A 84 -0.50 -1.23 3.19
N CYS A 85 0.74 -0.81 3.39
CA CYS A 85 1.92 -1.54 2.96
C CYS A 85 2.56 -2.19 4.19
N HIS A 86 2.77 -3.49 4.10
CA HIS A 86 3.43 -4.29 5.12
C HIS A 86 4.80 -4.77 4.61
N PHE A 87 5.84 -4.56 5.41
CA PHE A 87 7.22 -4.89 5.05
C PHE A 87 7.59 -6.30 5.53
N PHE A 88 6.88 -7.33 5.04
CA PHE A 88 7.05 -8.70 5.56
C PHE A 88 8.34 -9.36 5.10
N VAL A 89 8.57 -9.39 3.78
CA VAL A 89 9.73 -10.01 3.14
C VAL A 89 10.37 -9.06 2.13
N GLU A 90 11.62 -9.35 1.76
CA GLU A 90 12.36 -8.54 0.79
C GLU A 90 11.87 -8.75 -0.64
N SER A 91 11.42 -9.98 -0.96
CA SER A 91 11.12 -10.41 -2.33
C SER A 91 9.73 -10.02 -2.84
N GLU A 92 8.91 -9.37 -2.01
CA GLU A 92 7.57 -8.93 -2.41
C GLU A 92 7.18 -7.63 -1.70
N ILE A 93 6.44 -6.76 -2.40
CA ILE A 93 5.65 -5.70 -1.76
C ILE A 93 4.20 -6.20 -1.67
N GLU A 94 3.69 -6.26 -0.44
CA GLU A 94 2.28 -6.54 -0.17
C GLU A 94 1.57 -5.24 0.21
N LEU A 95 0.51 -4.93 -0.54
CA LEU A 95 -0.41 -3.84 -0.24
C LEU A 95 -1.81 -4.39 0.00
N ASP A 96 -2.40 -4.15 1.17
CA ASP A 96 -3.80 -4.45 1.42
C ASP A 96 -4.68 -3.20 1.34
N LEU A 97 -5.92 -3.41 0.95
CA LEU A 97 -6.95 -2.39 0.97
C LEU A 97 -8.33 -3.00 1.25
N SER A 98 -9.22 -2.17 1.78
CA SER A 98 -10.59 -2.59 2.05
C SER A 98 -11.44 -2.46 0.78
N PRO A 99 -12.05 -3.55 0.26
CA PRO A 99 -12.97 -3.46 -0.88
C PRO A 99 -14.19 -2.55 -0.59
N ARG A 100 -14.53 -2.34 0.69
CA ARG A 100 -15.58 -1.40 1.11
C ARG A 100 -15.28 0.04 0.70
N GLU A 101 -14.00 0.39 0.56
CA GLU A 101 -13.59 1.73 0.19
C GLU A 101 -13.73 1.98 -1.32
N ILE A 102 -13.81 0.92 -2.14
CA ILE A 102 -13.99 0.99 -3.60
C ILE A 102 -15.46 0.78 -3.96
N ASP A 103 -16.28 1.76 -3.63
CA ASP A 103 -17.73 1.74 -3.83
C ASP A 103 -18.20 2.23 -5.21
N SER A 104 -17.28 2.72 -6.04
CA SER A 104 -17.61 3.43 -7.28
C SER A 104 -16.51 3.31 -8.33
N GLU A 105 -16.89 3.50 -9.60
CA GLU A 105 -15.98 3.47 -10.74
C GLU A 105 -14.88 4.54 -10.63
N SER A 106 -15.21 5.73 -10.10
CA SER A 106 -14.23 6.79 -9.88
C SER A 106 -13.13 6.35 -8.92
N LYS A 107 -13.53 5.71 -7.81
CA LYS A 107 -12.59 5.19 -6.82
C LYS A 107 -11.74 4.05 -7.36
N PHE A 108 -12.35 3.15 -8.14
CA PHE A 108 -11.61 2.11 -8.83
C PHE A 108 -10.57 2.70 -9.80
N LYS A 109 -10.93 3.73 -10.57
CA LYS A 109 -9.98 4.43 -11.46
C LYS A 109 -8.83 5.08 -10.69
N SER A 110 -9.08 5.68 -9.53
CA SER A 110 -8.01 6.23 -8.69
C SER A 110 -7.06 5.13 -8.19
N LEU A 111 -7.59 3.97 -7.76
CA LEU A 111 -6.73 2.83 -7.40
C LEU A 111 -5.89 2.37 -8.59
N VAL A 112 -6.49 2.20 -9.76
CA VAL A 112 -5.76 1.76 -10.95
C VAL A 112 -4.68 2.77 -11.36
N SER A 113 -4.96 4.07 -11.22
CA SER A 113 -3.98 5.13 -11.46
C SER A 113 -2.84 5.12 -10.46
N PHE A 114 -3.08 4.71 -9.21
CA PHE A 114 -2.04 4.52 -8.20
C PHE A 114 -1.12 3.33 -8.54
N LEU A 115 -1.67 2.29 -9.17
CA LEU A 115 -0.94 1.07 -9.55
C LEU A 115 -0.22 1.15 -10.92
N SER A 116 -0.29 2.28 -11.62
CA SER A 116 0.27 2.47 -12.97
C SER A 116 1.59 3.22 -12.93
#